data_AF-A0A3M2GLL4-F1
#
_entry.id   AF-A0A3M2GLL4-F1
#
_cell.length_a   1.000
_cell.length_b   1.000
_cell.length_c   1.000
_cell.angle_alpha   90.00
_cell.angle_beta   90.00
_cell.angle_gamma   90.00
#
_symmetry.space_group_name_H-M   'P 1'
#
loop_
_entity.id
_entity.type
_entity.pdbx_description
1 polymer ?
#
loop_
_entity_poly.entity_id
_entity_poly.type
_entity_poly.pdbx_seq_one_letter_code
_entity_poly.pdbx_strand_id
1 'polypeptide(L)' 'ATHTRRHENQGIPHLSARQAAAAARRADVGRLVLTHLMPGSDPAEHGAEAAEVWGDAVDVARPGARFVV' A
#
# COMPACT_ATOMS: atom_id res chain seq x y z
N ALA A 1 4.50 -14.68 -4.30
CA ALA A 1 4.43 -13.75 -5.44
C ALA A 1 3.86 -12.43 -4.93
N THR A 2 4.65 -11.36 -4.89
CA THR A 2 4.23 -10.04 -4.40
C THR A 2 2.88 -9.62 -4.99
N HIS A 3 1.89 -9.30 -4.16
CA HIS A 3 0.59 -8.84 -4.65
C HIS A 3 0.62 -7.33 -4.96
N THR A 4 1.27 -6.99 -6.08
CA THR A 4 1.22 -5.65 -6.71
C THR A 4 0.05 -5.53 -7.68
N ARG A 5 -0.11 -4.36 -8.32
CA ARG A 5 -1.09 -4.08 -9.40
C ARG A 5 -1.14 -5.14 -10.49
N ARG A 6 -0.03 -5.87 -10.69
CA ARG A 6 0.09 -6.97 -11.65
C ARG A 6 -0.85 -8.15 -11.37
N HIS A 7 -1.36 -8.26 -10.14
CA HIS A 7 -2.13 -9.42 -9.66
C HIS A 7 -3.59 -9.11 -9.29
N GLU A 8 -4.06 -7.87 -9.44
CA GLU A 8 -5.41 -7.44 -8.99
C GLU A 8 -6.56 -8.24 -9.61
N ASN A 9 -6.39 -8.70 -10.85
CA ASN A 9 -7.43 -9.43 -11.59
C ASN A 9 -7.33 -10.96 -11.47
N GLN A 10 -6.55 -11.46 -10.50
CA GLN A 10 -6.34 -12.90 -10.30
C GLN A 10 -7.30 -13.52 -9.27
N GLY A 11 -8.30 -12.76 -8.78
CA GLY A 11 -9.26 -13.25 -7.79
C GLY A 11 -8.66 -13.49 -6.40
N ILE A 12 -7.46 -12.97 -6.14
CA ILE A 12 -6.83 -13.00 -4.80
C ILE A 12 -7.62 -12.03 -3.90
N PRO A 13 -8.12 -12.46 -2.74
CA PRO A 13 -8.98 -11.63 -1.88
C PRO A 13 -8.17 -10.63 -1.05
N HIS A 14 -7.27 -9.89 -1.68
CA HIS A 14 -6.41 -8.86 -1.08
C HIS A 14 -6.36 -7.63 -1.99
N LEU A 15 -5.99 -6.48 -1.42
CA LEU A 15 -5.77 -5.26 -2.19
C LEU A 15 -4.30 -5.17 -2.62
N SER A 16 -4.06 -4.65 -3.81
CA SER A 16 -2.75 -4.10 -4.18
C SER A 16 -2.47 -2.79 -3.43
N ALA A 17 -1.23 -2.33 -3.44
CA ALA A 17 -0.85 -1.04 -2.86
C ALA A 17 -1.52 0.12 -3.61
N ARG A 18 -1.65 -0.02 -4.94
CA ARG A 18 -2.42 0.91 -5.79
C ARG A 18 -3.89 1.03 -5.35
N GLN A 19 -4.56 -0.10 -5.12
CA GLN A 19 -5.97 -0.12 -4.72
C GLN A 19 -6.17 0.48 -3.32
N ALA A 20 -5.25 0.19 -2.39
CA ALA A 20 -5.26 0.79 -1.05
C ALA A 20 -5.12 2.32 -1.12
N ALA A 21 -4.17 2.83 -1.92
CA ALA A 21 -4.00 4.26 -2.14
C ALA A 21 -5.24 4.92 -2.78
N ALA A 22 -5.84 4.28 -3.78
CA ALA A 22 -7.06 4.78 -4.40
C ALA A 22 -8.23 4.85 -3.40
N ALA A 23 -8.36 3.87 -2.51
CA ALA A 23 -9.37 3.87 -1.46
C ALA A 23 -9.12 4.99 -0.45
N ALA A 24 -7.89 5.16 0.02
CA ALA A 24 -7.51 6.22 0.95
C ALA A 24 -7.78 7.62 0.38
N ARG A 25 -7.46 7.86 -0.90
CA ARG A 25 -7.76 9.14 -1.57
C ARG A 25 -9.25 9.42 -1.66
N ARG A 26 -10.05 8.41 -2.03
CA ARG A 26 -11.51 8.56 -2.09
C ARG A 26 -12.12 8.86 -0.71
N ALA A 27 -11.49 8.37 0.35
CA ALA A 27 -11.90 8.59 1.73
C ALA A 27 -11.37 9.91 2.32
N ASP A 28 -10.56 10.68 1.59
CA ASP A 28 -9.99 11.96 2.02
C ASP A 28 -9.26 11.90 3.38
N VAL A 29 -8.48 10.84 3.58
CA VAL A 29 -7.69 10.67 4.80
C VAL A 29 -6.41 11.52 4.75
N GLY A 30 -5.93 11.99 5.90
CA GLY A 30 -4.71 12.81 5.96
C GLY A 30 -3.39 12.04 5.81
N ARG A 31 -3.40 10.71 5.94
CA ARG A 31 -2.20 9.87 5.87
C ARG A 31 -2.54 8.45 5.45
N LEU A 32 -1.69 7.85 4.62
CA LEU A 32 -1.74 6.44 4.25
C LEU A 32 -0.52 5.69 4.80
N VAL A 33 -0.77 4.59 5.51
CA VAL A 33 0.26 3.65 5.97
C VAL A 33 -0.07 2.26 5.42
N LEU A 34 0.80 1.70 4.58
CA LEU A 34 0.68 0.35 4.07
C LEU A 34 1.14 -0.68 5.11
N THR A 35 0.43 -1.80 5.19
CA THR A 35 0.77 -2.94 6.06
C THR A 35 0.30 -4.24 5.43
N HIS A 36 0.52 -5.37 6.11
CA HIS A 36 0.13 -6.71 5.66
C HIS A 36 0.67 -7.03 4.26
N LEU A 37 1.94 -6.69 4.04
CA LEU A 37 2.66 -7.05 2.82
C LEU A 37 2.95 -8.55 2.81
N MET A 38 3.01 -9.13 1.61
CA MET A 38 3.33 -10.54 1.48
C MET A 38 4.75 -10.81 2.00
N PRO A 39 4.96 -11.86 2.82
CA PRO A 39 6.30 -12.25 3.21
C PRO A 39 7.23 -12.43 2.00
N GLY A 40 8.40 -11.77 2.04
CA GLY A 40 9.39 -11.80 0.97
C GLY A 40 9.12 -10.86 -0.21
N SER A 41 8.07 -10.02 -0.17
CA SER A 41 7.96 -8.89 -1.11
C SER A 41 8.89 -7.75 -0.75
N ASP A 42 9.19 -6.90 -1.73
CA ASP A 42 9.91 -5.65 -1.52
C ASP A 42 8.94 -4.56 -1.02
N PRO A 43 9.10 -4.05 0.22
CA PRO A 43 8.27 -2.97 0.74
C PRO A 43 8.36 -1.68 -0.08
N ALA A 44 9.52 -1.41 -0.69
CA ALA A 44 9.74 -0.21 -1.49
C ALA A 44 8.93 -0.24 -2.79
N GLU A 45 8.78 -1.42 -3.42
CA GLU A 45 7.93 -1.60 -4.60
C GLU A 45 6.47 -1.24 -4.29
N HIS A 46 5.96 -1.70 -3.14
CA HIS A 46 4.60 -1.37 -2.69
C HIS A 46 4.44 0.12 -2.39
N GLY A 47 5.42 0.74 -1.70
CA GLY A 47 5.41 2.16 -1.41
C GLY A 47 5.38 3.02 -2.69
N ALA A 48 6.23 2.68 -3.66
CA ALA A 48 6.28 3.36 -4.96
C ALA A 48 4.96 3.22 -5.74
N GLU A 49 4.40 2.01 -5.80
CA GLU A 49 3.11 1.77 -6.47
C GLU A 49 1.96 2.57 -5.82
N ALA A 50 1.90 2.61 -4.49
CA ALA A 50 0.91 3.41 -3.80
C ALA A 50 1.13 4.91 -4.02
N ALA A 51 2.39 5.38 -4.03
CA ALA A 51 2.75 6.78 -4.24
C ALA A 51 2.28 7.31 -5.62
N GLU A 52 2.33 6.48 -6.67
CA GLU A 52 1.81 6.84 -8.01
C GLU A 52 0.34 7.30 -7.96
N VAL A 53 -0.47 6.70 -7.08
CA VAL A 53 -1.88 7.06 -6.90
C VAL A 53 -2.05 8.09 -5.79
N TRP A 54 -1.35 7.92 -4.67
CA TRP A 54 -1.43 8.77 -3.48
C TRP A 54 -0.99 10.21 -3.76
N GLY A 55 -0.04 10.41 -4.67
CA GLY A 55 0.47 11.72 -5.06
C GLY A 55 1.57 12.27 -4.14
N ASP A 56 1.96 11.52 -3.12
CA ASP A 56 3.07 11.80 -2.21
C ASP A 56 3.71 10.48 -1.74
N ALA A 57 4.77 10.55 -0.96
CA ALA A 57 5.37 9.41 -0.29
C ALA A 57 4.34 8.71 0.61
N VAL A 58 4.36 7.38 0.60
CA VAL A 58 3.49 6.52 1.39
C VAL A 58 4.32 5.81 2.45
N ASP A 59 3.86 5.86 3.70
CA ASP A 59 4.51 5.12 4.78
C ASP A 59 4.29 3.61 4.60
N VAL A 60 5.32 2.83 4.91
CA VAL A 60 5.19 1.37 5.03
C VAL A 60 5.45 0.97 6.47
N ALA A 61 4.48 0.30 7.07
CA ALA A 61 4.57 -0.17 8.44
C ALA A 61 5.70 -1.19 8.59
N ARG A 62 6.43 -1.06 9.69
CA ARG A 62 7.43 -2.03 10.15
C ARG A 62 7.21 -2.32 11.64
N PRO A 63 7.65 -3.49 12.16
CA PRO A 63 7.53 -3.79 13.58
C PRO A 63 8.09 -2.65 14.45
N GLY A 64 7.31 -2.23 15.45
CA GLY A 64 7.66 -1.14 16.35
C GLY A 64 7.51 0.28 15.77
N ALA A 65 7.02 0.44 14.53
CA ALA A 65 6.72 1.76 14.00
C ALA A 65 5.58 2.42 14.79
N ARG A 66 5.73 3.72 15.08
CA ARG A 66 4.70 4.56 15.69
C ARG A 66 4.38 5.72 14.75
N PHE A 67 3.10 5.89 14.45
CA PHE A 67 2.58 6.99 13.65
C PHE A 67 1.71 7.86 14.56
N VAL A 68 1.96 9.16 14.58
CA VAL A 68 1.19 10.15 15.34
C VAL A 68 0.45 11.06 14.36
N VAL A 69 -0.71 11.55 14.79
CA VAL A 69 -1.61 12.46 14.05
C VAL A 69 -1.65 13.79 14.79
#